data_AF-A0A2V9DS55-F1
#
_entry.id   AF-A0A2V9DS55-F1
#
_cell.length_a   1.000
_cell.length_b   1.000
_cell.length_c   1.000
_cell.angle_alpha   90.00
_cell.angle_beta   90.00
_cell.angle_gamma   90.00
#
_symmetry.space_group_name_H-M   'P 1'
#
loop_
_entity.id
_entity.type
_entity.pdbx_description
1 polymer ?
#
loop_
_entity_poly.entity_id
_entity_poly.type
_entity_poly.pdbx_seq_one_letter_code
_entity_poly.pdbx_strand_id
1 'polypeptide(L)'
;MLAWCVMPNHVHVVFSTLGERKLEAILHSWKSFSAQGANRLLGRSGGFWQREYFDHLVRNEASLSRIIRYVQDNPQKAGLRDWPWAGTEELRSAGFQPAADSEKAVFL
;
A
#
# COMPACT_ATOMS: atom_id res chain seq x y z
N MET A 1 6.21 0.34 7.47
CA MET A 1 5.20 0.02 6.43
C MET A 1 5.04 -1.47 6.44
N LEU A 2 3.84 -2.01 6.61
CA LEU A 2 3.66 -3.41 7.01
C LEU A 2 3.81 -4.39 5.84
N ALA A 3 3.17 -4.11 4.70
CA ALA A 3 3.27 -4.93 3.49
C ALA A 3 3.00 -4.09 2.24
N TRP A 4 3.55 -4.48 1.10
CA TRP A 4 3.32 -3.81 -0.17
C TRP A 4 3.59 -4.72 -1.36
N CYS A 5 2.93 -4.44 -2.49
CA CYS A 5 3.33 -4.93 -3.80
C CYS A 5 2.97 -3.93 -4.90
N VAL A 6 3.88 -3.74 -5.86
CA VAL A 6 3.65 -2.95 -7.07
C VAL A 6 3.26 -3.91 -8.18
N MET A 7 2.02 -3.82 -8.64
CA MET A 7 1.50 -4.59 -9.78
C MET A 7 1.72 -3.81 -11.08
N PRO A 8 1.66 -4.45 -12.25
CA PRO A 8 1.78 -3.75 -13.54
C PRO A 8 0.76 -2.62 -13.77
N ASN A 9 -0.38 -2.65 -13.07
CA ASN A 9 -1.50 -1.73 -13.25
C ASN A 9 -2.02 -1.04 -11.97
N HIS A 10 -1.53 -1.42 -10.77
CA HIS A 10 -1.96 -0.84 -9.49
C HIS A 10 -0.94 -1.13 -8.38
N VAL A 11 -1.11 -0.56 -7.19
CA VAL A 11 -0.25 -0.82 -6.02
C VAL A 11 -1.10 -1.19 -4.81
N HIS A 12 -0.69 -2.21 -4.07
CA HIS A 12 -1.23 -2.52 -2.75
C HIS A 12 -0.25 -2.10 -1.66
N VAL A 13 -0.73 -1.43 -0.61
CA VAL A 13 0.09 -1.03 0.54
C VAL A 13 -0.71 -1.21 1.83
N VAL A 14 -0.07 -1.76 2.86
CA VAL A 14 -0.58 -1.84 4.23
C VAL A 14 0.35 -1.03 5.12
N PHE A 15 -0.16 -0.04 5.83
CA PHE A 15 0.64 0.82 6.69
C PHE A 15 -0.16 1.40 7.85
N SER A 16 0.54 1.80 8.90
CA SER A 16 0.00 2.57 10.01
C SER A 16 0.28 4.05 9.79
N THR A 17 -0.70 4.90 10.08
CA THR A 17 -0.53 6.35 10.09
C THR A 17 0.11 6.78 11.41
N LEU A 18 1.19 7.58 11.35
CA LEU A 18 1.78 8.17 12.55
C LEU A 18 1.04 9.45 12.94
N GLY A 19 0.49 9.47 14.15
CA GLY A 19 -0.23 10.63 14.70
C GLY A 19 -1.49 10.98 13.90
N GLU A 20 -1.85 12.27 13.87
CA GLU A 20 -3.09 12.77 13.25
C GLU A 20 -3.02 12.97 11.73
N ARG A 21 -2.05 12.35 11.04
CA ARG A 21 -1.93 12.52 9.59
C ARG A 21 -3.11 11.87 8.87
N LYS A 22 -3.89 12.69 8.16
CA LYS A 22 -5.00 12.23 7.32
C LYS A 22 -4.47 11.34 6.19
N LEU A 23 -5.15 10.20 5.98
CA LEU A 23 -4.84 9.26 4.90
C LEU A 23 -4.76 9.98 3.54
N GLU A 24 -5.74 10.84 3.25
CA GLU A 24 -5.83 11.59 2.00
C GLU A 24 -4.55 12.39 1.69
N ALA A 25 -3.96 13.05 2.70
CA ALA A 25 -2.75 13.84 2.50
C ALA A 25 -1.53 12.96 2.16
N ILE A 26 -1.44 11.78 2.77
CA ILE A 26 -0.38 10.80 2.49
C ILE A 26 -0.52 10.29 1.05
N LEU A 27 -1.72 9.86 0.67
CA LEU A 27 -1.97 9.31 -0.66
C LEU A 27 -1.82 10.36 -1.75
N HIS A 28 -2.26 11.59 -1.51
CA HIS A 28 -2.04 12.71 -2.42
C HIS A 28 -0.54 12.94 -2.67
N SER A 29 0.27 12.95 -1.60
CA SER A 29 1.72 13.10 -1.71
C SER A 29 2.36 11.97 -2.52
N TRP A 30 2.01 10.71 -2.21
CA TRP A 30 2.54 9.54 -2.93
C TRP A 30 2.13 9.54 -4.41
N LYS A 31 0.85 9.76 -4.71
CA LYS A 31 0.33 9.81 -6.08
C LYS A 31 0.98 10.92 -6.89
N SER A 32 1.14 12.11 -6.31
CA SER A 32 1.77 13.25 -6.99
C SER A 32 3.24 12.97 -7.33
N PHE A 33 4.02 12.56 -6.33
CA PHE A 33 5.45 12.28 -6.51
C PHE A 33 5.70 11.17 -7.53
N SER A 34 4.99 10.05 -7.39
CA SER A 34 5.14 8.90 -8.30
C SER A 34 4.62 9.20 -9.71
N ALA A 35 3.50 9.92 -9.85
CA ALA A 35 2.98 10.31 -11.17
C ALA A 35 3.99 11.18 -11.93
N GLN A 36 4.60 12.16 -11.26
CA GLN A 36 5.61 13.01 -11.90
C GLN A 36 6.82 12.21 -12.37
N GLY A 37 7.34 11.32 -11.51
CA GLY A 37 8.46 10.44 -11.85
C GLY A 37 8.14 9.49 -13.01
N ALA A 38 7.01 8.80 -12.93
CA ALA A 38 6.58 7.84 -13.95
C ALA A 38 6.29 8.51 -15.30
N ASN A 39 5.60 9.65 -15.31
CA ASN A 39 5.37 10.41 -16.53
C ASN A 39 6.69 10.87 -17.17
N ARG A 40 7.64 11.36 -16.38
CA ARG A 40 8.97 11.74 -16.89
C ARG A 40 9.71 10.55 -17.50
N LEU A 41 9.72 9.40 -16.82
CA LEU A 41 10.38 8.19 -17.29
C LEU A 41 9.75 7.63 -18.57
N LEU A 42 8.42 7.75 -18.71
CA LEU A 42 7.67 7.23 -19.85
C LEU A 42 7.50 8.26 -20.99
N GLY A 43 8.00 9.49 -20.84
CA GLY A 43 7.78 10.57 -21.81
C GLY A 43 6.30 10.96 -21.97
N ARG A 44 5.50 10.77 -20.92
CA ARG A 44 4.06 11.04 -20.90
C ARG A 44 3.74 12.32 -20.13
N SER A 45 2.54 12.85 -20.34
CA SER A 45 1.97 13.95 -19.56
C SER A 45 0.52 13.63 -19.17
N GLY A 46 -0.02 14.36 -18.18
CA GLY A 46 -1.38 14.16 -17.68
C GLY A 46 -1.48 13.20 -16.49
N GLY A 47 -2.70 12.70 -16.24
CA GLY A 47 -2.98 11.82 -15.11
C GLY A 47 -2.30 10.45 -15.27
N PHE A 48 -1.58 10.02 -14.22
CA PHE A 48 -0.97 8.69 -14.15
C PHE A 48 -1.85 7.71 -13.36
N TRP A 49 -2.28 8.12 -12.17
CA TRP A 49 -3.14 7.33 -11.30
C TRP A 49 -4.62 7.59 -11.57
N GLN A 50 -5.47 6.60 -11.25
CA GLN A 50 -6.90 6.83 -11.10
C GLN A 50 -7.15 7.86 -9.99
N ARG A 51 -8.22 8.66 -10.10
CA ARG A 51 -8.52 9.72 -9.11
C ARG A 51 -8.79 9.13 -7.73
N GLU A 52 -9.64 8.11 -7.68
CA GLU A 52 -10.04 7.45 -6.45
C GLU A 52 -8.98 6.44 -5.99
N TYR A 53 -9.10 6.01 -4.73
CA TYR A 53 -8.35 4.90 -4.14
C TYR A 53 -9.33 4.09 -3.31
N PHE A 54 -9.05 2.80 -3.13
CA PHE A 54 -9.82 1.99 -2.20
C PHE A 54 -9.02 1.85 -0.90
N ASP A 55 -9.64 2.16 0.24
CA ASP A 55 -9.07 1.94 1.55
C ASP A 55 -9.92 1.00 2.42
N HIS A 56 -9.25 0.23 3.26
CA HIS A 56 -9.87 -0.65 4.23
C HIS A 56 -9.25 -0.41 5.61
N LEU A 57 -10.08 -0.08 6.59
CA LEU A 57 -9.67 0.05 7.98
C LEU A 57 -9.51 -1.34 8.60
N VAL A 58 -8.32 -1.63 9.12
CA VAL A 58 -8.04 -2.89 9.81
C VAL A 58 -8.49 -2.77 11.26
N ARG A 59 -9.31 -3.73 11.71
CA ARG A 59 -9.98 -3.65 13.03
C ARG A 59 -9.41 -4.59 14.08
N ASN A 60 -8.61 -5.56 13.68
CA ASN A 60 -7.98 -6.54 14.57
C ASN A 60 -6.79 -7.22 13.88
N GLU A 61 -5.96 -7.87 14.70
CA GLU A 61 -4.75 -8.56 14.28
C GLU A 61 -5.02 -9.67 13.25
N ALA A 62 -6.07 -10.49 13.45
CA ALA A 62 -6.40 -11.55 12.50
C ALA A 62 -6.74 -11.02 11.10
N SER A 63 -7.43 -9.87 11.02
CA SER A 63 -7.69 -9.16 9.76
C SER A 63 -6.40 -8.61 9.17
N LEU A 64 -5.53 -8.03 9.99
CA LEU A 64 -4.23 -7.51 9.57
C LEU A 64 -3.39 -8.60 8.91
N SER A 65 -3.22 -9.74 9.58
CA SER A 65 -2.45 -10.88 9.05
C SER A 65 -3.02 -11.40 7.74
N ARG A 66 -4.35 -11.45 7.60
CA ARG A 66 -5.01 -11.87 6.36
C ARG A 66 -4.74 -10.90 5.21
N ILE A 67 -4.83 -9.60 5.48
CA ILE A 67 -4.59 -8.55 4.48
C ILE A 67 -3.12 -8.55 4.05
N ILE A 68 -2.18 -8.64 5.00
CA ILE A 68 -0.73 -8.75 4.69
C ILE A 68 -0.48 -9.94 3.76
N ARG A 69 -1.01 -11.12 4.10
CA ARG A 69 -0.88 -12.31 3.26
C ARG A 69 -1.51 -12.11 1.88
N TYR A 70 -2.69 -11.49 1.82
CA TYR A 70 -3.32 -11.17 0.55
C TYR A 70 -2.41 -10.30 -0.35
N VAL A 71 -1.80 -9.25 0.21
CA VAL A 71 -0.89 -8.35 -0.53
C VAL A 71 0.35 -9.09 -1.01
N GLN A 72 0.95 -9.94 -0.18
CA GLN A 72 2.12 -10.75 -0.55
C GLN A 72 1.81 -11.77 -1.66
N ASP A 73 0.65 -12.41 -1.59
CA ASP A 73 0.25 -13.44 -2.55
C ASP A 73 -0.21 -12.87 -3.90
N ASN A 74 -0.58 -11.58 -3.95
CA ASN A 74 -1.26 -11.00 -5.11
C ASN A 74 -0.45 -11.09 -6.41
N PRO A 75 0.87 -10.80 -6.44
CA PRO A 75 1.68 -11.00 -7.64
C PRO A 75 1.61 -12.45 -8.16
N GLN A 76 1.76 -13.43 -7.28
CA GLN A 76 1.71 -14.84 -7.66
C GLN A 76 0.33 -15.25 -8.17
N LYS A 77 -0.74 -14.79 -7.50
CA LYS A 77 -2.14 -15.02 -7.93
C LYS A 77 -2.44 -14.39 -9.28
N ALA A 78 -1.78 -13.29 -9.63
CA ALA A 78 -1.85 -12.64 -10.94
C ALA A 78 -0.93 -13.29 -12.00
N GLY A 79 -0.23 -14.38 -11.66
CA GLY A 79 0.67 -15.08 -12.57
C GLY A 79 2.06 -14.46 -12.72
N LEU A 80 2.42 -13.47 -11.89
CA LEU A 80 3.74 -12.85 -11.88
C LEU A 80 4.70 -13.74 -11.07
N ARG A 81 5.48 -14.57 -11.79
CA ARG A 81 6.51 -15.41 -11.19
C ARG A 81 7.76 -14.59 -10.89
N ASP A 82 8.43 -14.90 -9.78
CA ASP A 82 9.68 -14.26 -9.34
C ASP A 82 9.60 -12.73 -9.30
N TRP A 83 8.42 -12.20 -8.94
CA TRP A 83 8.15 -10.77 -8.97
C TRP A 83 8.89 -10.04 -7.83
N PRO A 84 9.89 -9.19 -8.11
CA PRO A 84 10.74 -8.60 -7.08
C PRO A 84 10.10 -7.39 -6.40
N TRP A 85 8.98 -6.89 -6.94
CA TRP A 85 8.34 -5.65 -6.49
C TRP A 85 7.26 -5.92 -5.45
N ALA A 86 7.61 -6.67 -4.41
CA ALA A 86 6.77 -6.93 -3.25
C ALA A 86 7.64 -7.03 -1.99
N GLY A 87 7.07 -6.71 -0.83
CA GLY A 87 7.78 -6.77 0.43
C GLY A 87 6.86 -6.73 1.64
N THR A 88 7.39 -7.18 2.78
CA THR A 88 6.73 -7.16 4.08
C THR A 88 7.75 -6.77 5.13
N GLU A 89 7.34 -5.97 6.11
CA GLU A 89 8.07 -5.91 7.37
C GLU A 89 7.54 -7.07 8.23
N GLU A 90 8.44 -7.87 8.79
CA GLU A 90 8.08 -8.76 9.90
C GLU A 90 7.57 -7.86 11.03
N LEU A 91 6.35 -8.13 11.51
CA LEU A 91 5.81 -7.50 12.70
C LEU A 91 6.79 -7.80 13.84
N ARG A 92 7.71 -6.86 14.12
CA ARG A 92 8.56 -6.93 15.30
C ARG A 92 7.61 -7.10 16.47
N SER A 93 7.93 -8.04 17.34
CA SER A 93 7.26 -8.41 18.58
C SER A 93 7.13 -7.27 19.62
N ALA A 94 7.12 -6.02 19.18
CA ALA A 94 6.70 -4.86 19.94
C ALA A 94 5.17 -4.76 19.83
N GLY A 95 4.49 -4.93 20.96
CA GLY A 95 3.03 -5.09 21.06
C GLY A 95 2.22 -4.17 20.16
N PHE A 96 1.50 -4.79 19.23
CA PHE A 96 0.40 -4.19 18.49
C PHE A 96 -0.58 -3.52 19.46
N GLN A 97 -0.76 -2.20 19.34
CA GLN A 97 -1.70 -1.41 20.14
C GLN A 97 -2.86 -0.96 19.23
N PRO A 98 -3.90 -1.79 19.03
CA PRO A 98 -4.99 -1.56 18.07
C PRO A 98 -5.83 -0.28 18.27
N ALA A 99 -5.56 0.50 19.32
CA ALA A 99 -6.29 1.72 19.65
C ALA A 99 -5.50 3.02 19.37
N ALA A 100 -4.19 2.96 19.19
CA ALA A 100 -3.35 4.14 18.93
C ALA A 100 -2.93 4.25 17.46
N ASP A 101 -2.75 3.10 16.80
CA ASP A 101 -2.36 3.00 15.40
C ASP A 101 -3.57 2.59 14.57
N SER A 102 -4.01 3.44 13.64
CA SER A 102 -5.02 3.05 12.67
C SER A 102 -4.32 2.44 11.45
N GLU A 103 -4.19 1.11 11.40
CA GLU A 103 -3.70 0.45 10.18
C GLU A 103 -4.71 0.62 9.05
N LYS A 104 -4.17 0.90 7.88
CA LYS A 104 -4.93 1.10 6.65
C LYS A 104 -4.32 0.27 5.55
N ALA A 105 -5.17 -0.46 4.84
CA ALA A 105 -4.82 -1.08 3.57
C ALA A 105 -5.32 -0.17 2.45
N VAL A 106 -4.45 0.16 1.50
CA VAL A 106 -4.75 1.05 0.38
C VAL A 106 -4.37 0.40 -0.93
N PHE A 107 -5.22 0.62 -1.92
CA PHE A 107 -5.15 0.09 -3.26
C PHE A 107 -5.17 1.30 -4.21
N LEU A 108 -4.03 1.58 -4.84
CA LEU A 108 -3.76 2.77 -5.67
C LEU A 108 -3.71 2.44 -7.15
#